data_AF-A0A955YJ51-F1
#
_entry.id   AF-A0A955YJ51-F1
#
_cell.length_a   1.000
_cell.length_b   1.000
_cell.length_c   1.000
_cell.angle_alpha   90.00
_cell.angle_beta   90.00
_cell.angle_gamma   90.00
#
_symmetry.space_group_name_H-M   'P 1'
#
loop_
_entity.id
_entity.type
_entity.pdbx_description
1 polymer ?
#
loop_
_entity_poly.entity_id
_entity_poly.type
_entity_poly.pdbx_seq_one_letter_code
_entity_poly.pdbx_strand_id
1 'polypeptide(L)'
;MSPPPESEPSDEAALLLAELPPPQGNGEDALHAWVPALQALPLRDGQVLSELLYFGYVQGKLRGVLPETSALTELRALGRVLRDLPDELLHGCVWDRMHASTEDVRRWTWTREWTLLSQDEDLMVMEDALIPALLEEVGAGCTKRAYVASIVAHHARDKAHGALGRGAAVLAESLACAGAWAELAQRAGALAEAEYMTRLAGYRSVRVVDADDVTQRVYDLRRCYPDPARVPVVRAVGDRYQAQLVERPFQRTLHVERATGRMWTTDGSVER
;
A
#
# COMPACT_ATOMS: atom_id res chain seq x y z
N MET A 1 16.18 -0.30 -29.82
CA MET A 1 16.98 -0.98 -28.79
C MET A 1 16.11 -2.08 -28.23
N SER A 2 16.48 -3.33 -28.44
CA SER A 2 15.80 -4.47 -27.80
C SER A 2 16.11 -4.47 -26.31
N PRO A 3 15.17 -4.85 -25.42
CA PRO A 3 15.49 -5.08 -24.02
C PRO A 3 16.58 -6.18 -23.92
N PRO A 4 17.47 -6.12 -22.93
CA PRO A 4 18.45 -7.18 -22.70
C PRO A 4 17.70 -8.49 -22.42
N PRO A 5 18.25 -9.65 -22.82
CA PRO A 5 17.64 -10.95 -22.55
C PRO A 5 17.47 -11.13 -21.05
N GLU A 6 16.32 -11.68 -20.64
CA GLU A 6 16.08 -12.15 -19.28
C GLU A 6 17.19 -13.12 -18.90
N SER A 7 18.12 -12.69 -18.05
CA SER A 7 19.23 -13.53 -17.60
C SER A 7 18.68 -14.66 -16.75
N GLU A 8 19.10 -15.89 -17.07
CA GLU A 8 19.01 -17.07 -16.20
C GLU A 8 19.42 -16.71 -14.75
N PRO A 9 18.87 -17.38 -13.72
CA PRO A 9 19.24 -17.12 -12.33
C PRO A 9 20.77 -17.10 -12.22
N SER A 10 21.35 -15.95 -11.87
CA SER A 10 22.80 -15.75 -11.91
C SER A 10 23.49 -16.85 -11.09
N ASP A 11 24.57 -17.44 -11.60
CA ASP A 11 25.35 -18.51 -10.94
C ASP A 11 25.66 -18.24 -9.45
N GLU A 12 25.72 -16.97 -9.03
CA GLU A 12 25.77 -16.55 -7.63
C GLU A 12 24.59 -17.05 -6.78
N ALA A 13 23.34 -16.92 -7.22
CA ALA A 13 22.16 -17.36 -6.45
C ALA A 13 22.14 -18.88 -6.26
N ALA A 14 22.58 -19.65 -7.26
CA ALA A 14 22.70 -21.10 -7.18
C ALA A 14 23.82 -21.53 -6.22
N LEU A 15 24.96 -20.82 -6.20
CA LEU A 15 26.03 -21.00 -5.21
C LEU A 15 25.57 -20.59 -3.78
N LEU A 16 24.78 -19.53 -3.66
CA LEU A 16 24.22 -19.07 -2.39
C LEU A 16 23.24 -20.05 -1.76
N LEU A 17 22.42 -20.70 -2.59
CA LEU A 17 21.48 -21.74 -2.17
C LEU A 17 22.19 -23.06 -1.82
N ALA A 18 23.41 -23.29 -2.31
CA ALA A 18 24.21 -24.47 -1.98
C ALA A 18 24.78 -24.44 -0.55
N GLU A 19 24.97 -23.25 0.01
CA GLU A 19 25.44 -23.04 1.40
C GLU A 19 24.29 -23.05 2.42
N LEU A 20 23.04 -22.90 1.95
CA LEU A 20 21.86 -23.05 2.80
C LEU A 20 21.52 -24.55 2.94
N PRO A 21 21.11 -25.01 4.14
CA PRO A 21 20.66 -26.38 4.30
C PRO A 21 19.51 -26.63 3.32
N PRO A 22 19.56 -27.71 2.53
CA PRO A 22 18.51 -27.97 1.56
C PRO A 22 17.17 -28.03 2.28
N PRO A 23 16.12 -27.40 1.74
CA PRO A 23 14.79 -27.49 2.32
C PRO A 23 14.44 -28.97 2.51
N GLN A 24 14.27 -29.40 3.76
CA GLN A 24 13.91 -30.79 4.04
C GLN A 24 12.39 -30.93 3.99
N GLY A 25 11.89 -31.73 3.04
CA GLY A 25 10.45 -31.92 2.79
C GLY A 25 9.96 -31.18 1.55
N ASN A 26 8.65 -31.24 1.32
CA ASN A 26 8.02 -30.60 0.17
C ASN A 26 7.32 -29.30 0.61
N GLY A 27 7.48 -28.23 -0.17
CA GLY A 27 6.69 -27.01 -0.04
C GLY A 27 7.22 -25.99 0.97
N GLU A 28 6.34 -25.13 1.46
CA GLU A 28 6.69 -23.91 2.22
C GLU A 28 7.37 -24.19 3.57
N ASP A 29 6.99 -25.29 4.25
CA ASP A 29 7.55 -25.69 5.54
C ASP A 29 9.06 -25.96 5.44
N ALA A 30 9.51 -26.44 4.29
CA ALA A 30 10.90 -26.77 4.03
C ALA A 30 11.78 -25.51 3.95
N LEU A 31 11.25 -24.39 3.43
CA LEU A 31 11.93 -23.09 3.50
C LEU A 31 11.89 -22.51 4.92
N HIS A 32 10.80 -22.70 5.64
CA HIS A 32 10.67 -22.16 6.99
C HIS A 32 11.70 -22.74 7.98
N ALA A 33 12.20 -23.95 7.70
CA ALA A 33 13.31 -24.57 8.42
C ALA A 33 14.65 -23.80 8.28
N TRP A 34 14.80 -22.90 7.31
CA TRP A 34 15.97 -22.03 7.21
C TRP A 34 16.09 -21.05 8.37
N VAL A 35 14.97 -20.62 8.97
CA VAL A 35 14.98 -19.70 10.10
C VAL A 35 15.79 -20.26 11.28
N PRO A 36 15.44 -21.43 11.88
CA PRO A 36 16.24 -21.99 12.97
C PRO A 36 17.64 -22.43 12.53
N ALA A 37 17.84 -22.80 11.26
CA ALA A 37 19.16 -23.18 10.78
C ALA A 37 20.13 -21.99 10.71
N LEU A 38 19.67 -20.84 10.21
CA LEU A 38 20.45 -19.59 10.18
C LEU A 38 20.75 -19.08 11.60
N GLN A 39 19.80 -19.24 12.53
CA GLN A 39 19.99 -18.89 13.93
C GLN A 39 21.01 -19.79 14.66
N ALA A 40 21.19 -21.02 14.21
CA ALA A 40 22.14 -21.97 14.83
C ALA A 40 23.60 -21.70 14.44
N LEU A 41 23.83 -20.88 13.40
CA LEU A 41 25.18 -20.52 12.95
C LEU A 41 25.83 -19.51 13.91
N PRO A 42 27.17 -19.40 13.90
CA PRO A 42 27.84 -18.23 14.47
C PRO A 42 27.23 -16.95 13.89
N LEU A 43 26.98 -15.95 14.73
CA LEU A 43 26.23 -14.73 14.36
C LEU A 43 26.70 -14.11 13.03
N ARG A 44 28.02 -14.02 12.82
CA ARG A 44 28.58 -13.43 11.61
C ARG A 44 28.25 -14.24 10.34
N ASP A 45 28.28 -15.56 10.42
CA ASP A 45 27.97 -16.43 9.28
C ASP A 45 26.46 -16.39 8.99
N GLY A 46 25.63 -16.40 10.04
CA GLY A 46 24.19 -16.23 9.92
C GLY A 46 23.80 -14.88 9.29
N GLN A 47 24.50 -13.79 9.65
CA GLN A 47 24.31 -12.47 9.05
C GLN A 47 24.65 -12.45 7.56
N VAL A 48 25.82 -12.99 7.18
CA VAL A 48 26.25 -13.04 5.77
C VAL A 48 25.24 -13.82 4.92
N LEU A 49 24.77 -14.98 5.38
CA LEU A 49 23.80 -15.76 4.62
C LEU A 49 22.41 -15.09 4.57
N SER A 50 22.00 -14.42 5.65
CA SER A 50 20.73 -13.68 5.69
C SER A 50 20.74 -12.46 4.76
N GLU A 51 21.87 -11.76 4.67
CA GLU A 51 22.08 -10.65 3.74
C GLU A 51 21.96 -11.10 2.28
N LEU A 52 22.56 -12.24 1.96
CA LEU A 52 22.50 -12.83 0.61
C LEU A 52 21.08 -13.28 0.26
N LEU A 53 20.38 -13.91 1.20
CA LEU A 53 18.97 -14.26 1.05
C LEU A 53 18.12 -13.00 0.82
N TYR A 54 18.35 -11.94 1.62
CA TYR A 54 17.63 -10.68 1.50
C TYR A 54 17.81 -10.03 0.12
N PHE A 55 19.05 -9.83 -0.32
CA PHE A 55 19.31 -9.18 -1.61
C PHE A 55 18.91 -10.06 -2.80
N GLY A 56 19.09 -11.38 -2.70
CA GLY A 56 18.59 -12.31 -3.71
C GLY A 56 17.07 -12.22 -3.83
N TYR A 57 16.36 -12.13 -2.70
CA TYR A 57 14.91 -11.97 -2.67
C TYR A 57 14.48 -10.66 -3.33
N VAL A 58 15.03 -9.53 -2.88
CA VAL A 58 14.73 -8.19 -3.37
C VAL A 58 14.98 -8.07 -4.88
N GLN A 59 16.07 -8.66 -5.39
CA GLN A 59 16.43 -8.66 -6.80
C GLN A 59 15.63 -9.69 -7.64
N GLY A 60 14.78 -10.50 -7.02
CA GLY A 60 14.02 -11.54 -7.71
C GLY A 60 14.87 -12.69 -8.26
N LYS A 61 16.07 -12.90 -7.70
CA LYS A 61 17.03 -13.93 -8.14
C LYS A 61 16.78 -15.31 -7.54
N LEU A 62 15.95 -15.41 -6.51
CA LEU A 62 15.64 -16.67 -5.80
C LEU A 62 14.47 -17.44 -6.44
N ARG A 63 14.34 -17.41 -7.76
CA ARG A 63 13.28 -18.14 -8.47
C ARG A 63 13.65 -19.62 -8.63
N GLY A 64 12.69 -20.52 -8.43
CA GLY A 64 12.87 -21.96 -8.64
C GLY A 64 13.59 -22.70 -7.49
N VAL A 65 13.72 -22.05 -6.33
CA VAL A 65 14.16 -22.66 -5.06
C VAL A 65 13.16 -23.71 -4.58
N LEU A 66 11.85 -23.46 -4.77
CA LEU A 66 10.79 -24.43 -4.51
C LEU A 66 10.31 -25.05 -5.84
N PRO A 67 10.85 -26.22 -6.25
CA PRO A 67 10.41 -26.88 -7.47
C PRO A 67 8.89 -27.16 -7.41
N GLU A 68 8.23 -27.03 -8.56
CA GLU A 68 6.81 -27.35 -8.74
C GLU A 68 5.81 -26.41 -8.02
N THR A 69 6.26 -25.26 -7.52
CA THR A 69 5.39 -24.23 -6.94
C THR A 69 5.20 -23.03 -7.88
N SER A 70 4.11 -22.28 -7.69
CA SER A 70 3.92 -21.03 -8.44
C SER A 70 4.91 -19.96 -7.96
N ALA A 71 5.34 -19.06 -8.85
CA ALA A 71 6.25 -17.96 -8.50
C ALA A 71 5.72 -17.09 -7.35
N LEU A 72 4.40 -16.95 -7.23
CA LEU A 72 3.77 -16.19 -6.15
C LEU A 72 3.80 -16.93 -4.80
N THR A 73 3.58 -18.24 -4.82
CA THR A 73 3.71 -19.10 -3.64
C THR A 73 5.14 -19.04 -3.12
N GLU A 74 6.12 -19.19 -4.02
CA GLU A 74 7.54 -19.11 -3.70
C GLU A 74 7.94 -17.74 -3.12
N LEU A 75 7.51 -16.64 -3.76
CA LEU A 75 7.74 -15.29 -3.26
C LEU A 75 7.23 -15.11 -1.81
N ARG A 76 6.04 -15.62 -1.51
CA ARG A 76 5.44 -15.49 -0.18
C ARG A 76 6.13 -16.39 0.85
N ALA A 77 6.54 -17.58 0.45
CA ALA A 77 7.27 -18.49 1.33
C ALA A 77 8.64 -17.92 1.72
N LEU A 78 9.40 -17.40 0.75
CA LEU A 78 10.67 -16.69 1.00
C LEU A 78 10.45 -15.41 1.82
N GLY A 79 9.38 -14.67 1.53
CA GLY A 79 8.99 -13.49 2.30
C GLY A 79 8.70 -13.81 3.77
N ARG A 80 8.08 -14.95 4.07
CA ARG A 80 7.87 -15.44 5.45
C ARG A 80 9.18 -15.78 6.14
N VAL A 81 10.14 -16.40 5.45
CA VAL A 81 11.48 -16.63 6.01
C VAL A 81 12.10 -15.31 6.44
N LEU A 82 12.12 -14.30 5.56
CA LEU A 82 12.68 -12.98 5.89
C LEU A 82 11.92 -12.29 7.04
N ARG A 83 10.59 -12.40 7.07
CA ARG A 83 9.77 -11.86 8.16
C ARG A 83 10.10 -12.48 9.50
N ASP A 84 10.44 -13.76 9.54
CA ASP A 84 10.59 -14.53 10.78
C ASP A 84 12.05 -14.62 11.24
N LEU A 85 13.00 -14.07 10.46
CA LEU A 85 14.38 -13.89 10.90
C LEU A 85 14.50 -12.83 12.02
N PRO A 86 15.39 -13.03 13.01
CA PRO A 86 15.74 -12.02 14.01
C PRO A 86 16.35 -10.77 13.38
N ASP A 87 16.12 -9.62 14.00
CA ASP A 87 16.67 -8.33 13.55
C ASP A 87 18.20 -8.33 13.53
N GLU A 88 18.84 -9.08 14.43
CA GLU A 88 20.30 -9.19 14.49
C GLU A 88 20.89 -9.84 13.23
N LEU A 89 20.14 -10.75 12.60
CA LEU A 89 20.55 -11.41 11.35
C LEU A 89 20.29 -10.54 10.11
N LEU A 90 19.35 -9.60 10.20
CA LEU A 90 19.02 -8.66 9.12
C LEU A 90 19.70 -7.30 9.28
N HIS A 91 20.61 -7.15 10.24
CA HIS A 91 21.27 -5.89 10.52
C HIS A 91 22.02 -5.37 9.28
N GLY A 92 21.67 -4.16 8.82
CA GLY A 92 22.29 -3.53 7.65
C GLY A 92 21.69 -3.95 6.29
N CYS A 93 20.71 -4.85 6.27
CA CYS A 93 20.01 -5.26 5.05
C CYS A 93 19.01 -4.16 4.61
N VAL A 94 19.52 -3.16 3.90
CA VAL A 94 18.73 -2.03 3.37
C VAL A 94 18.84 -2.01 1.85
N TRP A 95 17.73 -1.76 1.15
CA TRP A 95 17.73 -1.59 -0.29
C TRP A 95 16.93 -0.36 -0.70
N ASP A 96 17.54 0.52 -1.50
CA ASP A 96 17.01 1.87 -1.74
C ASP A 96 16.33 2.03 -3.12
N ARG A 97 16.33 1.00 -3.98
CA ARG A 97 15.81 1.10 -5.35
C ARG A 97 14.72 0.07 -5.63
N MET A 98 13.54 0.53 -6.00
CA MET A 98 12.42 -0.30 -6.42
C MET A 98 11.87 0.26 -7.73
N HIS A 99 11.41 -0.59 -8.64
CA HIS A 99 10.57 -0.15 -9.75
C HIS A 99 9.10 -0.24 -9.31
N ALA A 100 8.25 0.66 -9.79
CA ALA A 100 6.79 0.59 -9.57
C ALA A 100 6.16 -0.53 -10.43
N SER A 101 6.57 -1.78 -10.20
CA SER A 101 6.04 -2.97 -10.85
C SER A 101 5.31 -3.84 -9.84
N THR A 102 4.33 -4.62 -10.30
CA THR A 102 3.59 -5.55 -9.43
C THR A 102 4.51 -6.53 -8.70
N GLU A 103 5.58 -7.01 -9.35
CA GLU A 103 6.50 -7.94 -8.73
C GLU A 103 7.34 -7.30 -7.62
N ASP A 104 7.93 -6.13 -7.90
CA ASP A 104 8.74 -5.40 -6.93
C ASP A 104 7.89 -4.99 -5.73
N VAL A 105 6.67 -4.51 -5.96
CA VAL A 105 5.72 -4.17 -4.89
C VAL A 105 5.40 -5.38 -4.03
N ARG A 106 5.14 -6.54 -4.63
CA ARG A 106 4.90 -7.77 -3.87
C ARG A 106 6.09 -8.09 -2.98
N ARG A 107 7.31 -8.14 -3.52
CA ARG A 107 8.51 -8.38 -2.71
C ARG A 107 8.68 -7.34 -1.59
N TRP A 108 8.51 -6.07 -1.92
CA TRP A 108 8.59 -4.97 -0.96
C TRP A 108 7.62 -5.13 0.21
N THR A 109 6.40 -5.63 0.01
CA THR A 109 5.47 -5.85 1.13
C THR A 109 5.96 -6.86 2.18
N TRP A 110 6.89 -7.75 1.81
CA TRP A 110 7.43 -8.80 2.66
C TRP A 110 8.77 -8.46 3.33
N THR A 111 9.44 -7.37 2.93
CA THR A 111 10.68 -6.93 3.59
C THR A 111 10.39 -5.97 4.74
N ARG A 112 11.32 -5.82 5.70
CA ARG A 112 11.24 -4.76 6.73
C ARG A 112 11.84 -3.45 6.20
N GLU A 113 13.08 -3.51 5.72
CA GLU A 113 13.92 -2.34 5.41
C GLU A 113 14.19 -2.16 3.90
N TRP A 114 13.14 -1.94 3.13
CA TRP A 114 13.23 -1.57 1.71
C TRP A 114 12.57 -0.22 1.53
N THR A 115 13.30 0.84 1.89
CA THR A 115 12.77 2.20 1.94
C THR A 115 13.11 2.97 0.68
N LEU A 116 12.10 3.57 0.07
CA LEU A 116 12.26 4.46 -1.08
C LEU A 116 12.46 5.89 -0.56
N LEU A 117 13.67 6.19 -0.06
CA LEU A 117 14.09 7.54 0.37
C LEU A 117 13.05 8.33 1.22
N SER A 118 12.35 7.73 2.18
CA SER A 118 11.50 8.37 3.22
C SER A 118 10.39 9.37 2.82
N GLN A 119 10.34 9.91 1.60
CA GLN A 119 9.37 10.94 1.17
C GLN A 119 8.55 10.53 -0.06
N ASP A 120 8.97 9.51 -0.80
CA ASP A 120 8.32 9.12 -2.09
C ASP A 120 7.91 7.63 -2.17
N GLU A 121 8.09 6.85 -1.08
CA GLU A 121 7.80 5.41 -1.07
C GLU A 121 6.31 5.12 -1.24
N ASP A 122 5.45 5.82 -0.51
CA ASP A 122 4.00 5.66 -0.64
C ASP A 122 3.54 6.16 -2.02
N LEU A 123 4.06 7.29 -2.51
CA LEU A 123 3.74 7.81 -3.84
C LEU A 123 4.03 6.81 -4.98
N MET A 124 5.10 6.02 -4.86
CA MET A 124 5.44 5.02 -5.88
C MET A 124 4.51 3.80 -5.90
N VAL A 125 3.85 3.49 -4.79
CA VAL A 125 2.94 2.34 -4.70
C VAL A 125 1.47 2.75 -4.71
N MET A 126 1.17 4.04 -4.62
CA MET A 126 -0.15 4.65 -4.74
C MET A 126 -0.59 4.81 -6.21
N GLU A 127 -0.59 3.70 -6.94
CA GLU A 127 -1.13 3.63 -8.30
C GLU A 127 -2.33 2.68 -8.35
N ASP A 128 -3.37 3.05 -9.11
CA ASP A 128 -4.59 2.25 -9.26
C ASP A 128 -4.32 0.78 -9.64
N ALA A 129 -3.32 0.57 -10.52
CA ALA A 129 -2.94 -0.73 -11.03
C ALA A 129 -2.27 -1.62 -9.94
N LEU A 130 -1.70 -1.00 -8.90
CA LEU A 130 -0.98 -1.69 -7.84
C LEU A 130 -1.89 -2.04 -6.64
N ILE A 131 -3.01 -1.32 -6.45
CA ILE A 131 -3.94 -1.55 -5.33
C ILE A 131 -4.41 -3.01 -5.20
N PRO A 132 -4.80 -3.72 -6.28
CA PRO A 132 -5.20 -5.12 -6.16
C PRO A 132 -4.08 -6.02 -5.64
N ALA A 133 -2.84 -5.84 -6.11
CA ALA A 133 -1.70 -6.63 -5.67
C ALA A 133 -1.32 -6.33 -4.21
N LEU A 134 -1.36 -5.05 -3.80
CA LEU A 134 -1.13 -4.64 -2.42
C LEU A 134 -2.14 -5.30 -1.46
N LEU A 135 -3.43 -5.27 -1.80
CA LEU A 135 -4.48 -5.89 -0.98
C LEU A 135 -4.39 -7.42 -0.98
N GLU A 136 -3.92 -8.03 -2.07
CA GLU A 136 -3.66 -9.47 -2.11
C GLU A 136 -2.55 -9.86 -1.10
N GLU A 137 -1.45 -9.12 -1.05
CA GLU A 137 -0.37 -9.38 -0.08
C GLU A 137 -0.77 -9.05 1.35
N VAL A 138 -1.62 -8.02 1.57
CA VAL A 138 -2.27 -7.80 2.87
C VAL A 138 -2.98 -9.09 3.28
N GLY A 139 -3.85 -9.63 2.43
CA GLY A 139 -4.58 -10.88 2.69
C GLY A 139 -3.67 -12.08 2.95
N ALA A 140 -2.50 -12.13 2.30
CA ALA A 140 -1.49 -13.15 2.51
C ALA A 140 -0.69 -13.01 3.81
N GLY A 141 -0.85 -11.92 4.56
CA GLY A 141 -0.18 -11.69 5.84
C GLY A 141 1.27 -11.20 5.69
N CYS A 142 1.51 -10.34 4.68
CA CYS A 142 2.83 -9.75 4.44
C CYS A 142 3.38 -8.96 5.64
N THR A 143 4.70 -8.80 5.69
CA THR A 143 5.42 -8.12 6.77
C THR A 143 4.91 -6.71 7.04
N LYS A 144 4.61 -5.96 5.96
CA LYS A 144 4.12 -4.58 6.03
C LYS A 144 2.59 -4.47 6.09
N ARG A 145 1.84 -5.53 6.46
CA ARG A 145 0.37 -5.61 6.34
C ARG A 145 -0.39 -4.34 6.74
N ALA A 146 -0.17 -3.84 7.96
CA ALA A 146 -0.87 -2.65 8.46
C ALA A 146 -0.48 -1.38 7.68
N TYR A 147 0.81 -1.23 7.35
CA TYR A 147 1.29 -0.09 6.57
C TYR A 147 0.73 -0.10 5.15
N VAL A 148 0.74 -1.26 4.47
CA VAL A 148 0.18 -1.41 3.13
C VAL A 148 -1.32 -1.12 3.10
N ALA A 149 -2.08 -1.63 4.07
CA ALA A 149 -3.50 -1.31 4.20
C ALA A 149 -3.72 0.21 4.34
N SER A 150 -2.90 0.88 5.17
CA SER A 150 -2.97 2.32 5.36
C SER A 150 -2.66 3.13 4.09
N ILE A 151 -1.70 2.67 3.27
CA ILE A 151 -1.37 3.26 1.96
C ILE A 151 -2.55 3.17 1.01
N VAL A 152 -3.23 2.02 0.95
CA VAL A 152 -4.40 1.85 0.07
C VAL A 152 -5.53 2.80 0.47
N ALA A 153 -5.80 2.94 1.78
CA ALA A 153 -6.77 3.91 2.26
C ALA A 153 -6.34 5.36 1.94
N HIS A 154 -5.05 5.67 2.09
CA HIS A 154 -4.49 6.97 1.70
C HIS A 154 -4.70 7.23 0.20
N HIS A 155 -4.44 6.26 -0.67
CA HIS A 155 -4.65 6.39 -2.12
C HIS A 155 -6.10 6.71 -2.48
N ALA A 156 -7.05 5.99 -1.86
CA ALA A 156 -8.47 6.25 -2.06
C ALA A 156 -8.85 7.69 -1.68
N ARG A 157 -8.30 8.18 -0.56
CA ARG A 157 -8.49 9.56 -0.10
C ARG A 157 -7.89 10.58 -1.05
N ASP A 158 -6.64 10.42 -1.46
CA ASP A 158 -5.92 11.36 -2.31
C ASP A 158 -6.54 11.44 -3.71
N LYS A 159 -6.97 10.29 -4.25
CA LYS A 159 -7.72 10.24 -5.50
C LYS A 159 -9.04 11.02 -5.40
N ALA A 160 -9.84 10.77 -4.37
CA ALA A 160 -11.11 11.48 -4.16
C ALA A 160 -10.89 12.97 -3.93
N HIS A 161 -9.89 13.33 -3.11
CA HIS A 161 -9.51 14.71 -2.86
C HIS A 161 -9.09 15.45 -4.14
N GLY A 162 -8.21 14.85 -4.95
CA GLY A 162 -7.77 15.42 -6.21
C GLY A 162 -8.92 15.57 -7.23
N ALA A 163 -9.91 14.69 -7.18
CA ALA A 163 -11.07 14.76 -8.05
C ALA A 163 -12.04 15.90 -7.70
N LEU A 164 -12.09 16.36 -6.45
CA LEU A 164 -12.92 17.49 -6.04
C LEU A 164 -12.65 18.76 -6.85
N GLY A 165 -11.37 19.02 -7.16
CA GLY A 165 -10.94 20.17 -7.96
C GLY A 165 -11.30 20.06 -9.44
N ARG A 166 -11.64 18.85 -9.91
CA ARG A 166 -12.05 18.57 -11.30
C ARG A 166 -13.57 18.51 -11.48
N GLY A 167 -14.33 18.63 -10.39
CA GLY A 167 -15.78 18.70 -10.39
C GLY A 167 -16.50 17.40 -10.02
N ALA A 168 -17.83 17.51 -9.84
CA ALA A 168 -18.65 16.45 -9.25
C ALA A 168 -18.69 15.13 -10.05
N ALA A 169 -18.63 15.20 -11.39
CA ALA A 169 -18.64 14.00 -12.23
C ALA A 169 -17.37 13.17 -12.05
N VAL A 170 -16.20 13.82 -12.07
CA VAL A 170 -14.89 13.17 -11.89
C VAL A 170 -14.73 12.62 -10.46
N LEU A 171 -15.32 13.31 -9.48
CA LEU A 171 -15.42 12.79 -8.12
C LEU A 171 -16.23 11.50 -8.06
N ALA A 172 -17.40 11.44 -8.70
CA ALA A 172 -18.24 10.25 -8.68
C ALA A 172 -17.52 9.01 -9.26
N GLU A 173 -16.71 9.19 -10.31
CA GLU A 173 -15.85 8.13 -10.85
C GLU A 173 -14.79 7.68 -9.83
N SER A 174 -14.13 8.63 -9.17
CA SER A 174 -13.11 8.34 -8.16
C SER A 174 -13.68 7.60 -6.95
N LEU A 175 -14.89 7.95 -6.51
CA LEU A 175 -15.60 7.27 -5.43
C LEU A 175 -16.05 5.86 -5.84
N ALA A 176 -16.35 5.62 -7.12
CA ALA A 176 -16.64 4.27 -7.62
C ALA A 176 -15.42 3.35 -7.52
N CYS A 177 -14.21 3.85 -7.80
CA CYS A 177 -12.97 3.10 -7.59
C CYS A 177 -12.78 2.70 -6.13
N ALA A 178 -13.04 3.61 -5.18
CA ALA A 178 -12.98 3.30 -3.75
C ALA A 178 -13.91 2.13 -3.37
N GLY A 179 -15.10 2.04 -3.98
CA GLY A 179 -16.01 0.91 -3.77
C GLY A 179 -15.42 -0.43 -4.22
N ALA A 180 -14.77 -0.48 -5.38
CA ALA A 180 -14.11 -1.69 -5.86
C ALA A 180 -12.95 -2.12 -4.94
N TRP A 181 -12.20 -1.16 -4.40
CA TRP A 181 -11.12 -1.42 -3.45
C TRP A 181 -11.61 -1.82 -2.06
N ALA A 182 -12.76 -1.33 -1.61
CA ALA A 182 -13.39 -1.75 -0.37
C ALA A 182 -13.67 -3.26 -0.36
N GLU A 183 -14.18 -3.82 -1.46
CA GLU A 183 -14.42 -5.26 -1.58
C GLU A 183 -13.13 -6.08 -1.48
N LEU A 184 -12.06 -5.59 -2.12
CA LEU A 184 -10.74 -6.22 -2.05
C LEU A 184 -10.17 -6.16 -0.63
N ALA A 185 -10.29 -5.02 0.05
CA ALA A 185 -9.82 -4.83 1.41
C ALA A 185 -10.59 -5.70 2.41
N GLN A 186 -11.90 -5.84 2.21
CA GLN A 186 -12.71 -6.76 3.02
C GLN A 186 -12.24 -8.21 2.87
N ARG A 187 -11.99 -8.68 1.64
CA ARG A 187 -11.43 -10.02 1.39
C ARG A 187 -10.04 -10.21 2.00
N ALA A 188 -9.23 -9.15 2.04
CA ALA A 188 -7.91 -9.14 2.65
C ALA A 188 -7.95 -9.10 4.20
N GLY A 189 -9.12 -8.87 4.80
CA GLY A 189 -9.30 -8.69 6.24
C GLY A 189 -8.82 -7.33 6.77
N ALA A 190 -8.68 -6.32 5.90
CA ALA A 190 -8.41 -4.93 6.27
C ALA A 190 -9.75 -4.20 6.50
N LEU A 191 -10.43 -4.57 7.59
CA LEU A 191 -11.83 -4.22 7.80
C LEU A 191 -12.05 -2.71 7.99
N ALA A 192 -11.19 -2.04 8.76
CA ALA A 192 -11.31 -0.60 8.99
C ALA A 192 -11.13 0.20 7.69
N GLU A 193 -10.17 -0.20 6.86
CA GLU A 193 -9.91 0.39 5.56
C GLU A 193 -11.04 0.10 4.58
N ALA A 194 -11.61 -1.11 4.61
CA ALA A 194 -12.78 -1.48 3.80
C ALA A 194 -14.01 -0.64 4.18
N GLU A 195 -14.28 -0.44 5.46
CA GLU A 195 -15.36 0.42 5.96
C GLU A 195 -15.17 1.88 5.54
N TYR A 196 -13.94 2.39 5.66
CA TYR A 196 -13.58 3.74 5.20
C TYR A 196 -13.85 3.91 3.70
N MET A 197 -13.33 3.00 2.87
CA MET A 197 -13.52 3.06 1.42
C MET A 197 -14.97 2.84 1.00
N THR A 198 -15.73 2.02 1.73
CA THR A 198 -17.19 1.86 1.55
C THR A 198 -17.91 3.17 1.83
N ARG A 199 -17.53 3.87 2.91
CA ARG A 199 -18.11 5.17 3.26
C ARG A 199 -17.80 6.23 2.19
N LEU A 200 -16.55 6.28 1.70
CA LEU A 200 -16.19 7.13 0.55
C LEU A 200 -17.09 6.82 -0.66
N ALA A 201 -17.17 5.55 -1.06
CA ALA A 201 -17.99 5.12 -2.19
C ALA A 201 -19.46 5.51 -2.02
N GLY A 202 -19.98 5.47 -0.79
CA GLY A 202 -21.34 5.88 -0.44
C GLY A 202 -21.66 7.33 -0.80
N TYR A 203 -20.67 8.22 -0.82
CA TYR A 203 -20.86 9.64 -1.16
C TYR A 203 -21.24 9.91 -2.62
N ARG A 204 -21.12 8.90 -3.50
CA ARG A 204 -21.65 8.94 -4.87
C ARG A 204 -23.18 9.00 -4.93
N SER A 205 -23.86 8.47 -3.91
CA SER A 205 -25.32 8.30 -3.94
C SER A 205 -26.02 9.65 -3.86
N VAL A 206 -27.01 9.84 -4.75
CA VAL A 206 -27.86 11.04 -4.72
C VAL A 206 -28.80 10.93 -3.53
N ARG A 207 -28.61 11.81 -2.54
CA ARG A 207 -29.48 11.89 -1.36
C ARG A 207 -29.47 13.28 -0.76
N VAL A 208 -30.50 13.57 0.02
CA VAL A 208 -30.49 14.73 0.90
C VAL A 208 -29.40 14.55 1.95
N VAL A 209 -28.67 15.62 2.24
CA VAL A 209 -27.59 15.66 3.24
C VAL A 209 -27.85 16.78 4.24
N ASP A 210 -27.39 16.58 5.47
CA ASP A 210 -27.39 17.58 6.53
C ASP A 210 -25.97 18.10 6.84
N ALA A 211 -25.84 18.91 7.89
CA ALA A 211 -24.56 19.50 8.27
C ALA A 211 -23.58 18.47 8.86
N ASP A 212 -24.08 17.42 9.53
CA ASP A 212 -23.25 16.39 10.15
C ASP A 212 -22.67 15.46 9.07
N ASP A 213 -23.50 15.09 8.09
CA ASP A 213 -23.08 14.42 6.85
C ASP A 213 -21.95 15.18 6.15
N VAL A 214 -22.09 16.51 6.02
CA VAL A 214 -21.07 17.35 5.37
C VAL A 214 -19.81 17.42 6.22
N THR A 215 -19.93 17.48 7.54
CA THR A 215 -18.78 17.44 8.45
C THR A 215 -17.99 16.15 8.26
N GLN A 216 -18.66 15.00 8.22
CA GLN A 216 -18.03 13.70 7.99
C GLN A 216 -17.36 13.63 6.60
N ARG A 217 -18.01 14.13 5.55
CA ARG A 217 -17.42 14.24 4.20
C ARG A 217 -16.13 15.07 4.21
N VAL A 218 -16.09 16.17 4.97
CA VAL A 218 -14.87 16.98 5.09
C VAL A 218 -13.76 16.19 5.79
N TYR A 219 -14.06 15.45 6.86
CA TYR A 219 -13.06 14.60 7.51
C TYR A 219 -12.49 13.55 6.55
N ASP A 220 -13.36 12.85 5.81
CA ASP A 220 -12.94 11.77 4.93
C ASP A 220 -12.21 12.25 3.67
N LEU A 221 -12.48 13.47 3.19
CA LEU A 221 -11.94 14.01 1.93
C LEU A 221 -10.80 15.03 2.13
N ARG A 222 -10.34 15.28 3.36
CA ARG A 222 -9.10 16.06 3.58
C ARG A 222 -7.91 15.23 3.11
N ARG A 223 -6.98 15.86 2.38
CA ARG A 223 -5.80 15.17 1.82
C ARG A 223 -4.92 14.56 2.90
N CYS A 224 -4.53 15.34 3.90
CA CYS A 224 -3.80 14.84 5.07
C CYS A 224 -4.78 14.38 6.15
N TYR A 225 -4.38 13.37 6.94
CA TYR A 225 -5.20 12.88 8.05
C TYR A 225 -5.62 14.08 8.92
N PRO A 226 -6.92 14.30 9.13
CA PRO A 226 -7.40 15.49 9.81
C PRO A 226 -6.89 15.49 11.25
N ASP A 227 -6.39 16.63 11.72
CA ASP A 227 -6.25 16.89 13.15
C ASP A 227 -7.64 16.69 13.80
N PRO A 228 -7.83 15.65 14.63
CA PRO A 228 -9.14 15.34 15.20
C PRO A 228 -9.68 16.50 16.06
N ALA A 229 -8.79 17.34 16.60
CA ALA A 229 -9.15 18.49 17.41
C ALA A 229 -9.73 19.66 16.59
N ARG A 230 -9.61 19.63 15.25
CA ARG A 230 -10.08 20.71 14.37
C ARG A 230 -11.34 20.32 13.61
N VAL A 231 -12.47 20.54 14.29
CA VAL A 231 -13.81 20.35 13.73
C VAL A 231 -14.00 21.25 12.49
N PRO A 232 -14.36 20.68 11.32
CA PRO A 232 -14.75 21.45 10.15
C PRO A 232 -15.87 22.43 10.46
N VAL A 233 -15.71 23.69 10.05
CA VAL A 233 -16.81 24.66 10.09
C VAL A 233 -17.65 24.47 8.84
N VAL A 234 -18.89 24.02 9.02
CA VAL A 234 -19.89 23.86 7.95
C VAL A 234 -20.90 25.01 8.02
N ARG A 235 -21.15 25.67 6.88
CA ARG A 235 -22.11 26.78 6.77
C ARG A 235 -23.16 26.47 5.71
N ALA A 236 -24.43 26.72 6.02
CA ALA A 236 -25.50 26.68 5.02
C ALA A 236 -25.53 27.99 4.23
N VAL A 237 -25.51 27.90 2.90
CA VAL A 237 -25.56 29.04 1.98
C VAL A 237 -26.56 28.72 0.87
N GLY A 238 -27.82 29.14 1.06
CA GLY A 238 -28.90 28.82 0.13
C GLY A 238 -29.21 27.31 0.08
N ASP A 239 -29.08 26.73 -1.11
CA ASP A 239 -29.34 25.32 -1.42
C ASP A 239 -28.13 24.39 -1.22
N ARG A 240 -27.02 24.92 -0.69
CA ARG A 240 -25.77 24.18 -0.46
C ARG A 240 -25.22 24.37 0.95
N TYR A 241 -24.39 23.42 1.36
CA TYR A 241 -23.43 23.60 2.44
C TYR A 241 -22.06 23.98 1.88
N GLN A 242 -21.31 24.75 2.66
CA GLN A 242 -19.92 25.12 2.38
C GLN A 242 -19.03 24.79 3.57
N ALA A 243 -17.85 24.25 3.30
CA ALA A 243 -16.85 23.95 4.32
C ALA A 243 -15.44 24.14 3.79
N GLN A 244 -14.49 24.47 4.67
CA GLN A 244 -13.10 24.63 4.29
C GLN A 244 -12.36 23.28 4.31
N LEU A 245 -11.78 22.93 3.16
CA LEU A 245 -10.72 21.93 3.06
C LEU A 245 -9.41 22.69 3.23
N VAL A 246 -8.93 22.77 4.47
CA VAL A 246 -7.67 23.43 4.78
C VAL A 246 -6.53 22.57 4.25
N GLU A 247 -5.98 22.95 3.10
CA GLU A 247 -4.70 22.47 2.59
C GLU A 247 -3.71 23.64 2.76
N ARG A 248 -2.51 23.42 3.30
CA ARG A 248 -1.44 24.43 3.16
C ARG A 248 -0.66 24.05 1.89
N PRO A 249 -0.45 24.96 0.93
CA PRO A 249 -0.73 26.40 0.94
C PRO A 249 -2.12 26.82 0.39
N PHE A 250 -2.97 25.90 -0.07
CA PHE A 250 -4.21 26.23 -0.80
C PHE A 250 -5.49 26.12 0.04
N GLN A 251 -6.23 27.22 0.17
CA GLN A 251 -7.56 27.16 0.78
C GLN A 251 -8.59 26.80 -0.29
N ARG A 252 -9.17 25.60 -0.19
CA ARG A 252 -10.28 25.16 -1.05
C ARG A 252 -11.58 25.16 -0.26
N THR A 253 -12.63 25.69 -0.88
CA THR A 253 -13.98 25.59 -0.32
C THR A 253 -14.67 24.39 -0.96
N LEU A 254 -15.04 23.41 -0.14
CA LEU A 254 -15.95 22.34 -0.51
C LEU A 254 -17.37 22.88 -0.56
N HIS A 255 -18.05 22.67 -1.66
CA HIS A 255 -19.48 22.92 -1.82
C HIS A 255 -20.21 21.58 -1.87
N VAL A 256 -21.32 21.46 -1.15
CA VAL A 256 -22.17 20.27 -1.17
C VAL A 256 -23.63 20.68 -1.39
N GLU A 257 -24.24 20.24 -2.49
CA GLU A 257 -25.67 20.45 -2.74
C GLU A 257 -26.53 19.72 -1.69
N ARG A 258 -27.47 20.42 -1.06
CA ARG A 258 -28.29 19.84 0.02
C ARG A 258 -29.24 18.75 -0.47
N ALA A 259 -29.82 18.94 -1.64
CA ALA A 259 -30.82 18.03 -2.19
C ALA A 259 -30.23 16.74 -2.77
N THR A 260 -28.98 16.80 -3.24
CA THR A 260 -28.37 15.72 -4.03
C THR A 260 -27.10 15.15 -3.39
N GLY A 261 -26.46 15.89 -2.48
CA GLY A 261 -25.17 15.51 -1.90
C GLY A 261 -23.99 15.61 -2.89
N ARG A 262 -24.19 16.22 -4.07
CA ARG A 262 -23.11 16.45 -5.05
C ARG A 262 -22.07 17.40 -4.49
N MET A 263 -20.80 17.10 -4.74
CA MET A 263 -19.68 17.82 -4.16
C MET A 263 -18.68 18.29 -5.22
N TRP A 264 -18.13 19.48 -5.02
CA TRP A 264 -17.00 20.00 -5.79
C TRP A 264 -16.25 21.03 -4.95
N THR A 265 -15.04 21.38 -5.36
CA THR A 265 -14.30 22.49 -4.75
C THR A 265 -14.16 23.66 -5.70
N THR A 266 -14.10 24.85 -5.12
CA THR A 266 -13.57 26.03 -5.80
C THR A 266 -12.30 26.47 -5.07
N ASP A 267 -11.31 26.94 -5.81
CA ASP A 267 -10.17 27.61 -5.21
C ASP A 267 -10.68 28.85 -4.48
N GLY A 268 -10.24 29.05 -3.25
CA GLY A 268 -10.38 30.33 -2.59
C GLY A 268 -9.44 31.30 -3.29
N SER A 269 -9.96 32.11 -4.22
CA SER A 269 -9.29 33.38 -4.51
C SER A 269 -9.21 34.11 -3.17
N VAL A 270 -8.00 34.32 -2.67
CA VAL A 270 -7.78 35.27 -1.59
C VAL A 270 -8.19 36.62 -2.17
N GLU A 271 -9.43 37.04 -1.93
CA GLU A 271 -9.77 38.46 -1.97
C GLU A 271 -8.85 39.11 -0.94
N ARG A 272 -7.77 39.74 -1.45
CA ARG A 272 -6.92 40.64 -0.67
C ARG A 272 -7.54 42.02 -0.67
#